data_AF-A0A8B9XV56-F1
#
_entry.id   AF-A0A8B9XV56-F1
#
_cell.length_a   1.000
_cell.length_b   1.000
_cell.length_c   1.000
_cell.angle_alpha   90.00
_cell.angle_beta   90.00
_cell.angle_gamma   90.00
#
_symmetry.space_group_name_H-M   'P 1'
#
loop_
_entity.id
_entity.type
_entity.pdbx_description
1 polymer ?
#
loop_
_entity_poly.entity_id
_entity_poly.type
_entity_poly.pdbx_seq_one_letter_code
_entity_poly.pdbx_strand_id
1 'polypeptide(L)' 'MKASGTLREYKVVGRCLPTPKCRMLPLYCMRIFAPNHVVAKSRFWYFVSQLKKMKKSSGEIVYCGQVNTPCE' A
#
# COMPACT_ATOMS: atom_id res chain seq x y z
N MET A 1 -9.25 -13.29 -6.51
CA MET A 1 -9.03 -12.00 -7.22
C MET A 1 -8.90 -12.32 -8.69
N LYS A 2 -9.76 -11.78 -9.56
CA LYS A 2 -9.69 -12.03 -11.01
C LYS A 2 -8.66 -11.07 -11.58
N ALA A 3 -7.52 -11.58 -12.05
CA ALA A 3 -6.53 -10.78 -12.77
C ALA A 3 -7.11 -10.50 -14.17
N SER A 4 -7.90 -9.44 -14.28
CA SER A 4 -8.43 -8.99 -15.57
C SER A 4 -7.63 -7.75 -15.98
N GLY A 5 -6.93 -7.86 -17.12
CA GLY A 5 -6.17 -6.78 -17.74
C GLY A 5 -4.67 -6.76 -17.41
N THR A 6 -3.96 -5.84 -18.07
CA THR A 6 -2.52 -5.59 -17.90
C THR A 6 -2.23 -5.07 -16.49
N LEU A 7 -1.37 -5.75 -15.76
CA LEU A 7 -0.94 -5.34 -14.43
C LEU A 7 0.04 -4.17 -14.55
N ARG A 8 -0.12 -3.17 -13.69
CA ARG A 8 0.79 -2.04 -13.54
C ARG A 8 1.43 -2.10 -12.16
N GLU A 9 2.69 -1.72 -12.07
CA GLU A 9 3.39 -1.61 -10.79
C GLU A 9 2.94 -0.35 -10.06
N TYR A 10 2.51 -0.50 -8.81
CA TYR A 10 2.22 0.61 -7.91
C TYR A 10 3.14 0.54 -6.69
N LYS A 11 3.78 1.66 -6.37
CA LYS A 11 4.42 1.89 -5.08
C LYS A 11 3.39 2.47 -4.13
N VAL A 12 3.02 1.70 -3.12
CA VAL A 12 2.07 2.12 -2.08
C VAL A 12 2.83 2.23 -0.76
N VAL A 13 2.71 3.38 -0.10
CA VAL A 13 3.31 3.66 1.20
C VAL A 13 2.21 3.96 2.19
N GLY A 14 2.23 3.30 3.35
CA GLY A 14 1.27 3.53 4.43
C GLY A 14 1.92 3.49 5.80
N ARG A 15 1.21 4.04 6.79
CA ARG A 15 1.61 4.07 8.20
C ARG A 15 0.41 3.89 9.11
N CYS A 16 0.66 3.49 10.35
CA CYS A 16 -0.35 3.57 11.40
C CYS A 16 -0.64 5.05 11.73
N LEU A 17 -1.83 5.34 12.22
CA LEU A 17 -2.17 6.68 12.70
C LEU A 17 -1.35 7.01 13.96
N PRO A 18 -0.84 8.25 14.07
CA PRO A 18 -0.10 8.69 15.25
C PRO A 18 -0.98 8.61 16.49
N THR A 19 -0.48 7.98 17.54
CA THR A 19 -1.15 7.90 18.84
C THR A 19 -0.32 8.65 19.88
N PRO A 20 -0.91 9.16 20.97
CA PRO A 20 -0.16 9.91 21.99
C PRO A 20 1.01 9.12 22.59
N LYS A 21 0.91 7.78 22.59
CA LYS A 21 1.96 6.86 23.05
C LYS A 21 3.06 6.59 22.03
N CYS A 22 2.78 6.74 20.73
CA CYS A 22 3.73 6.47 19.66
C CYS A 22 3.57 7.53 18.55
N ARG A 23 4.34 8.61 18.68
CA ARG A 23 4.27 9.79 17.79
C ARG A 23 4.97 9.57 16.46
N MET A 24 5.99 8.72 16.42
CA MET A 24 6.78 8.44 15.21
C MET A 24 6.62 6.96 14.83
N LEU A 25 5.78 6.71 13.82
CA LEU A 25 5.47 5.36 13.35
C LEU A 25 6.25 5.06 12.06
N PRO A 26 6.79 3.85 11.90
CA PRO A 26 7.51 3.47 10.70
C PRO A 26 6.61 3.52 9.47
N LEU A 27 7.18 3.98 8.36
CA LEU A 27 6.55 3.96 7.04
C LEU A 27 6.77 2.60 6.38
N TYR A 28 5.69 1.99 5.89
CA TYR A 28 5.74 0.72 5.18
C TYR A 28 5.52 0.96 3.70
N CYS A 29 6.52 0.62 2.89
CA CYS A 29 6.46 0.70 1.44
C CYS A 29 6.28 -0.70 0.84
N MET A 30 5.36 -0.83 -0.12
CA MET A 30 5.08 -2.08 -0.80
C MET A 30 4.94 -1.85 -2.31
N ARG A 31 5.49 -2.78 -3.10
CA ARG A 31 5.32 -2.84 -4.55
C ARG A 31 4.15 -3.78 -4.85
N ILE A 32 3.12 -3.26 -5.51
CA ILE A 32 1.87 -3.98 -5.75
C ILE A 32 1.55 -3.93 -7.24
N PHE A 33 1.43 -5.11 -7.85
CA PHE A 33 0.97 -5.26 -9.22
C PHE A 33 -0.56 -5.33 -9.26
N ALA A 34 -1.18 -4.35 -9.90
CA ALA A 34 -2.64 -4.23 -9.96
C ALA A 34 -3.08 -3.55 -11.27
N PRO A 35 -4.32 -3.78 -11.73
CA PRO A 35 -4.84 -3.10 -12.94
C PRO A 35 -5.06 -1.60 -12.71
N ASN A 36 -5.44 -1.19 -11.50
CA ASN A 36 -5.68 0.22 -11.15
C ASN A 36 -5.26 0.53 -9.70
N HIS A 37 -5.19 1.82 -9.38
CA HIS A 37 -4.77 2.31 -8.07
C HIS A 37 -5.74 1.92 -6.94
N VAL A 38 -7.05 1.78 -7.21
CA VAL A 38 -8.07 1.37 -6.21
C VAL A 38 -7.79 -0.05 -5.73
N VAL A 39 -7.55 -0.95 -6.68
CA VAL A 39 -7.19 -2.34 -6.44
C VAL A 39 -5.82 -2.41 -5.74
N ALA A 40 -4.86 -1.57 -6.12
CA ALA A 40 -3.57 -1.50 -5.45
C ALA A 40 -3.70 -1.13 -3.95
N LYS A 41 -4.50 -0.11 -3.62
CA LYS A 41 -4.78 0.28 -2.23
C LYS A 41 -5.47 -0.83 -1.45
N SER A 42 -6.42 -1.54 -2.06
CA SER A 42 -7.09 -2.68 -1.43
C SER A 42 -6.11 -3.81 -1.10
N ARG A 43 -5.21 -4.13 -2.05
CA ARG A 43 -4.17 -5.15 -1.85
C ARG A 43 -3.13 -4.75 -0.81
N PHE A 44 -2.78 -3.47 -0.73
CA PHE A 44 -1.92 -2.97 0.34
C PHE A 44 -2.51 -3.31 1.70
N TRP A 45 -3.79 -2.98 1.93
CA TRP A 45 -4.47 -3.29 3.18
C TRP A 45 -4.57 -4.78 3.47
N TYR A 46 -4.82 -5.59 2.44
CA TYR A 46 -4.84 -7.05 2.57
C TYR A 46 -3.48 -7.58 3.06
N PHE A 47 -2.38 -7.23 2.38
CA PHE A 47 -1.06 -7.73 2.74
C PHE A 47 -0.52 -7.14 4.05
N VAL A 48 -0.71 -5.84 4.28
CA VAL A 48 -0.22 -5.20 5.50
C VAL A 48 -0.92 -5.78 6.73
N SER A 49 -2.18 -6.21 6.62
CA SER A 49 -2.91 -6.84 7.72
C SER A 49 -2.41 -8.24 8.09
N GLN A 50 -1.79 -8.93 7.13
CA GLN A 50 -1.17 -10.24 7.33
C GLN A 50 0.26 -10.11 7.90
N LEU A 51 1.02 -9.12 7.42
CA LEU A 51 2.41 -8.90 7.83
C LEU A 51 2.54 -8.12 9.14
N LYS A 52 1.62 -7.20 9.39
CA LYS A 52 1.59 -6.30 10.54
C LYS A 52 0.16 -6.27 11.09
N LYS A 53 0.01 -6.02 12.38
CA LYS A 53 -1.31 -5.82 13.01
C LYS A 53 -1.89 -4.43 12.68
N MET A 54 -1.82 -4.03 11.41
CA MET A 54 -2.33 -2.76 10.90
C MET A 54 -3.62 -3.00 10.12
N LYS A 55 -4.63 -2.17 10.39
CA LYS A 55 -5.93 -2.21 9.71
C LYS A 55 -6.16 -0.89 8.98
N LYS A 56 -7.01 -0.91 7.95
CA LYS A 56 -7.43 0.29 7.21
C LYS A 56 -8.00 1.39 8.12
N SER A 57 -8.68 1.03 9.19
CA SER A 57 -9.24 1.99 10.15
C SER A 57 -8.20 2.60 11.09
N SER A 58 -7.05 1.94 11.28
CA SER A 58 -6.00 2.32 12.24
C SER A 58 -4.76 2.88 11.56
N GLY A 59 -4.80 3.06 10.24
CA GLY A 59 -3.69 3.55 9.45
C GLY A 59 -4.15 4.34 8.24
N GLU A 60 -3.21 5.00 7.60
CA GLU A 60 -3.43 5.81 6.41
C GLU A 60 -2.45 5.43 5.31
N ILE A 61 -2.88 5.60 4.06
CA ILE A 61 -1.98 5.50 2.91
C ILE A 61 -1.43 6.89 2.64
N VAL A 62 -0.12 7.06 2.81
CA VAL A 62 0.60 8.31 2.62
C VAL A 62 0.86 8.57 1.13
N TYR A 63 1.16 7.51 0.37
CA TYR A 63 1.46 7.61 -1.05
C TYR A 63 0.94 6.40 -1.82
N CYS A 64 0.44 6.63 -3.03
CA CYS A 64 0.07 5.58 -3.97
C CYS A 64 0.36 6.10 -5.37
N GLY A 65 1.48 5.67 -5.96
CA GLY A 65 1.89 6.09 -7.29
C GLY A 65 2.22 4.90 -8.18
N GLN A 66 1.91 5.02 -9.46
CA GLN A 66 2.36 4.04 -10.46
C GLN A 66 3.87 4.20 -10.65
N VAL A 67 4.61 3.10 -10.59
CA VAL A 67 6.03 3.08 -10.95
C VAL A 67 6.09 2.77 -12.43
N ASN A 68 6.33 3.81 -13.23
CA ASN A 68 6.80 3.60 -14.58
C ASN A 68 8.31 3.39 -14.45
N THR A 69 8.77 2.16 -14.42
CA THR A 69 10.17 1.89 -14.70
C THR A 69 10.43 2.26 -16.16
N PRO A 70 11.18 3.33 -16.48
CA PRO A 70 11.97 3.24 -17.70
C PRO A 70 12.96 2.09 -17.49
N CYS A 71 12.99 1.17 -18.42
CA CYS A 71 14.16 0.31 -18.59
C CYS A 71 15.31 1.26 -18.92
N GLU A 72 16.33 1.32 -18.07
CA GLU A 72 17.65 1.86 -18.43
C GLU A 72 18.53 0.68 -18.85
#